data_AF-A0A432GLY8-F1
#
_entry.id   AF-A0A432GLY8-F1
#
_cell.length_a   1.000
_cell.length_b   1.000
_cell.length_c   1.000
_cell.angle_alpha   90.00
_cell.angle_beta   90.00
_cell.angle_gamma   90.00
#
_symmetry.space_group_name_H-M   'P 1'
#
loop_
_entity.id
_entity.type
_entity.pdbx_description
1 polymer ?
#
loop_
_entity_poly.entity_id
_entity_poly.type
_entity_poly.pdbx_seq_one_letter_code
_entity_poly.pdbx_strand_id
1 'polypeptide(L)'
;MKILSTNVFQGPSLYAHFPVIRHVLDLGVLEEWSSTRIGQDYVDQLVEILPGLKEHGCSYRVPGGFIRRLREDDGTWMGHIMEHVALELQGIAGSEVTFGRTRSTGNPGEYNMVFQYMQRDVGLKASELALRLLLCLLPDSLKKQLDTPPSADFNFEEERDAFIRFAQRHEFGPSTASLVNAAKERGIPYLRLNRFSLVQFGHGKYQRRIQATITSETRQIAVVIAGDKEETHTILYGLGLPTTMQRL
;
A
#
# COMPACT_ATOMS: atom_id res chain seq x y z
N MET A 1 0.41 14.78 -16.85
CA MET A 1 -0.25 13.57 -16.34
C MET A 1 -1.02 13.85 -15.07
N LYS A 2 -2.26 13.34 -14.97
CA LYS A 2 -3.12 13.45 -13.77
C LYS A 2 -3.98 12.19 -13.60
N ILE A 3 -4.48 11.97 -12.39
CA ILE A 3 -5.45 10.91 -12.10
C ILE A 3 -6.86 11.49 -12.32
N LEU A 4 -7.60 10.96 -13.29
CA LEU A 4 -8.97 11.37 -13.60
C LEU A 4 -9.98 10.75 -12.64
N SER A 5 -9.79 9.48 -12.28
CA SER A 5 -10.65 8.79 -11.32
C SER A 5 -9.91 7.65 -10.61
N THR A 6 -10.36 7.37 -9.38
CA THR A 6 -9.82 6.33 -8.52
C THR A 6 -10.94 5.40 -8.09
N ASN A 7 -10.77 4.09 -8.29
CA ASN A 7 -11.63 3.07 -7.72
C ASN A 7 -10.82 2.12 -6.84
N VAL A 8 -11.32 1.83 -5.65
CA VAL A 8 -10.68 0.90 -4.71
C VAL A 8 -11.54 -0.35 -4.58
N PHE A 9 -10.99 -1.50 -4.93
CA PHE A 9 -11.64 -2.80 -4.83
C PHE A 9 -11.10 -3.54 -3.61
N GLN A 10 -11.95 -3.76 -2.60
CA GLN A 10 -11.57 -4.40 -1.33
C GLN A 10 -11.46 -5.93 -1.39
N GLY A 11 -11.81 -6.53 -2.51
CA GLY A 11 -11.85 -7.98 -2.70
C GLY A 11 -11.93 -8.33 -4.19
N PRO A 12 -12.39 -9.54 -4.53
CA PRO A 12 -12.51 -9.97 -5.92
C PRO A 12 -13.27 -8.96 -6.79
N SER A 13 -12.71 -8.67 -7.95
CA SER A 13 -13.21 -7.71 -8.93
C SER A 13 -12.99 -8.24 -10.34
N LEU A 14 -13.41 -7.48 -11.35
CA LEU A 14 -13.15 -7.81 -12.75
C LEU A 14 -11.65 -7.82 -13.12
N TYR A 15 -10.79 -7.21 -12.30
CA TYR A 15 -9.36 -7.09 -12.57
C TYR A 15 -8.52 -8.16 -11.87
N ALA A 16 -8.92 -8.57 -10.66
CA ALA A 16 -8.18 -9.53 -9.85
C ALA A 16 -9.08 -10.14 -8.76
N HIS A 17 -8.69 -11.32 -8.27
CA HIS A 17 -9.35 -12.00 -7.14
C HIS A 17 -8.91 -11.46 -5.76
N PHE A 18 -8.03 -10.47 -5.73
CA PHE A 18 -7.49 -9.83 -4.52
C PHE A 18 -7.65 -8.31 -4.59
N PRO A 19 -7.45 -7.58 -3.47
CA PRO A 19 -7.65 -6.13 -3.44
C PRO A 19 -6.73 -5.38 -4.39
N VAL A 20 -7.31 -4.45 -5.16
CA VAL A 20 -6.61 -3.62 -6.15
C VAL A 20 -7.14 -2.19 -6.17
N ILE A 21 -6.29 -1.24 -6.51
CA ILE A 21 -6.66 0.14 -6.84
C ILE A 21 -6.60 0.28 -8.36
N ARG A 22 -7.62 0.91 -8.94
CA ARG A 22 -7.62 1.35 -10.33
C ARG A 22 -7.57 2.87 -10.38
N HIS A 23 -6.59 3.39 -11.10
CA HIS A 23 -6.58 4.76 -11.56
C HIS A 23 -6.91 4.82 -13.05
N VAL A 24 -7.76 5.76 -13.44
CA VAL A 24 -7.81 6.23 -14.82
C VAL A 24 -6.85 7.42 -14.90
N LEU A 25 -5.79 7.27 -15.67
CA LEU A 25 -4.75 8.26 -15.88
C LEU A 25 -4.99 8.98 -17.20
N ASP A 26 -4.76 10.28 -17.20
CA ASP A 26 -4.57 11.09 -18.40
C ASP A 26 -3.10 11.50 -18.45
N LEU A 27 -2.35 11.04 -19.45
CA LEU A 27 -0.92 11.34 -19.59
C LEU A 27 -0.68 12.80 -20.04
N GLY A 28 -1.64 13.42 -20.71
CA GLY A 28 -1.49 14.73 -21.36
C GLY A 28 -0.35 14.71 -22.37
N VAL A 29 0.50 15.74 -22.33
CA VAL A 29 1.67 15.84 -23.23
C VAL A 29 2.58 14.61 -23.18
N LEU A 30 2.62 13.88 -22.05
CA LEU A 30 3.47 12.71 -21.86
C LEU A 30 3.03 11.48 -22.67
N GLU A 31 1.86 11.51 -23.32
CA GLU A 31 1.48 10.46 -24.26
C GLU A 31 2.46 10.32 -25.42
N GLU A 32 3.04 11.45 -25.84
CA GLU A 32 4.04 11.51 -26.89
C GLU A 32 5.43 11.09 -26.39
N TRP A 33 5.63 10.87 -25.09
CA TRP A 33 6.95 10.67 -24.48
C TRP A 33 7.05 9.30 -23.80
N SER A 34 7.47 8.30 -24.57
CA SER A 34 7.90 7.02 -24.02
C SER A 34 9.21 7.17 -23.23
N SER A 35 9.55 6.18 -22.39
CA SER A 35 10.78 6.18 -21.59
C SER A 35 12.05 6.41 -22.42
N THR A 36 12.13 5.82 -23.62
CA THR A 36 13.28 6.01 -24.52
C THR A 36 13.32 7.41 -25.13
N ARG A 37 12.16 8.02 -25.42
CA ARG A 37 12.06 9.40 -25.91
C ARG A 37 12.35 10.44 -24.83
N ILE A 38 12.01 10.16 -23.57
CA ILE A 38 12.36 11.02 -22.43
C ILE A 38 13.89 11.05 -22.25
N GLY A 39 14.54 9.90 -22.38
CA GLY A 39 16.00 9.75 -22.38
C GLY A 39 16.53 8.79 -21.32
N GLN A 40 17.75 8.28 -21.53
CA GLN A 40 18.37 7.30 -20.62
C GLN A 40 18.66 7.89 -19.24
N ASP A 41 19.06 9.16 -19.17
CA ASP A 41 19.34 9.85 -17.90
C ASP A 41 18.13 9.81 -16.95
N TYR A 42 16.91 9.89 -17.49
CA TYR A 42 15.68 9.77 -16.71
C TYR A 42 15.52 8.37 -16.10
N VAL A 43 15.79 7.34 -16.91
CA VAL A 43 15.73 5.94 -16.48
C VAL A 43 16.81 5.66 -15.44
N ASP A 44 18.02 6.15 -15.65
CA ASP A 44 19.15 5.96 -14.73
C ASP A 44 18.87 6.61 -13.37
N GLN A 45 18.41 7.87 -13.34
CA GLN A 45 18.02 8.55 -12.10
C GLN A 45 16.89 7.82 -11.36
N LEU A 46 15.86 7.37 -12.10
CA LEU A 46 14.76 6.62 -11.50
C LEU A 46 15.24 5.32 -10.83
N VAL A 47 16.14 4.59 -11.49
CA VAL A 47 16.68 3.32 -11.00
C VAL A 47 17.69 3.51 -9.87
N GLU A 48 18.41 4.64 -9.85
CA GLU A 48 19.28 5.01 -8.73
C GLU A 48 18.45 5.29 -7.47
N ILE A 49 17.35 6.03 -7.61
CA ILE A 49 16.44 6.37 -6.51
C ILE A 49 15.66 5.15 -6.02
N LEU A 50 15.25 4.26 -6.94
CA LEU A 50 14.45 3.07 -6.66
C LEU A 50 15.15 1.81 -7.19
N PRO A 51 16.20 1.32 -6.51
CA PRO A 51 17.01 0.21 -6.99
C PRO A 51 16.24 -1.13 -7.07
N GLY A 52 15.18 -1.33 -6.29
CA GLY A 52 14.37 -2.55 -6.33
C GLY A 52 13.58 -2.72 -7.64
N LEU A 53 13.44 -1.64 -8.45
CA LEU A 53 12.91 -1.74 -9.82
C LEU A 53 13.73 -2.69 -10.70
N LYS A 54 15.00 -2.97 -10.34
CA LYS A 54 15.83 -3.97 -11.03
C LYS A 54 15.29 -5.40 -10.88
N GLU A 55 14.54 -5.69 -9.83
CA GLU A 55 13.95 -7.02 -9.61
C GLU A 55 12.58 -7.16 -10.31
N HIS A 56 12.02 -6.07 -10.83
CA HIS A 56 10.70 -6.09 -11.45
C HIS A 56 10.72 -6.82 -12.80
N GLY A 57 9.92 -7.88 -12.92
CA GLY A 57 9.91 -8.71 -14.12
C GLY A 57 8.99 -8.26 -15.25
N CYS A 58 7.99 -7.42 -14.97
CA CYS A 58 7.05 -6.90 -15.98
C CYS A 58 6.44 -8.02 -16.86
N SER A 59 6.43 -7.86 -18.19
CA SER A 59 5.98 -8.87 -19.16
C SER A 59 6.91 -10.07 -19.26
N TYR A 60 8.22 -9.88 -19.03
CA TYR A 60 9.24 -10.91 -19.17
C TYR A 60 9.26 -11.90 -18.00
N ARG A 61 8.66 -11.54 -16.85
CA ARG A 61 8.56 -12.38 -15.65
C ARG A 61 9.91 -12.88 -15.10
N VAL A 62 11.00 -12.19 -15.44
CA VAL A 62 12.36 -12.44 -14.94
C VAL A 62 12.92 -11.15 -14.36
N PRO A 63 13.76 -11.20 -13.32
CA PRO A 63 14.46 -10.02 -12.81
C PRO A 63 15.11 -9.20 -13.93
N GLY A 64 15.01 -7.88 -13.85
CA GLY A 64 15.49 -6.94 -14.85
C GLY A 64 14.54 -6.71 -16.02
N GLY A 65 13.43 -7.47 -16.13
CA GLY A 65 12.50 -7.37 -17.25
C GLY A 65 11.89 -5.97 -17.43
N PHE A 66 11.58 -5.27 -16.33
CA PHE A 66 11.09 -3.89 -16.38
C PHE A 66 12.15 -2.91 -16.85
N ILE A 67 13.38 -3.01 -16.33
CA ILE A 67 14.51 -2.17 -16.76
C ILE A 67 14.78 -2.34 -18.24
N ARG A 68 14.73 -3.59 -18.70
CA ARG A 68 14.85 -3.94 -20.10
C ARG A 68 13.79 -3.24 -20.94
N ARG A 69 12.52 -3.29 -20.50
CA ARG A 69 11.41 -2.61 -21.17
C ARG A 69 11.52 -1.08 -21.15
N LEU A 70 12.17 -0.47 -20.16
CA LEU A 70 12.40 0.98 -20.12
C LEU A 70 13.42 1.43 -21.17
N ARG A 71 14.40 0.58 -21.49
CA ARG A 71 15.58 0.93 -22.31
C ARG A 71 15.51 0.43 -23.74
N GLU A 72 14.88 -0.71 -23.98
CA GLU A 72 14.81 -1.37 -25.29
C GLU A 72 13.56 -0.94 -26.09
N ASP A 73 13.59 -1.19 -27.39
CA ASP A 73 12.54 -0.84 -28.36
C ASP A 73 12.13 0.65 -28.27
N ASP A 74 10.82 0.93 -28.35
CA ASP A 74 10.24 2.25 -28.12
C ASP A 74 10.02 2.55 -26.63
N GLY A 75 10.53 1.73 -25.72
CA GLY A 75 10.34 1.89 -24.28
C GLY A 75 8.90 1.63 -23.82
N THR A 76 8.47 2.37 -22.80
CA THR A 76 7.09 2.31 -22.28
C THR A 76 6.57 3.67 -21.84
N TRP A 77 5.25 3.79 -21.73
CA TRP A 77 4.54 5.00 -21.33
C TRP A 77 4.48 5.19 -19.82
N MET A 78 4.34 6.46 -19.42
CA MET A 78 4.38 6.93 -18.03
C MET A 78 3.39 6.21 -17.10
N GLY A 79 2.19 5.85 -17.58
CA GLY A 79 1.22 5.12 -16.76
C GLY A 79 1.74 3.76 -16.28
N HIS A 80 2.46 3.04 -17.14
CA HIS A 80 3.06 1.75 -16.80
C HIS A 80 4.32 1.90 -15.94
N ILE A 81 5.06 3.01 -16.09
CA ILE A 81 6.17 3.33 -15.19
C ILE A 81 5.62 3.61 -13.78
N MET A 82 4.55 4.41 -13.69
CA MET A 82 3.86 4.74 -12.43
C MET A 82 3.34 3.50 -11.71
N GLU A 83 2.83 2.51 -12.44
CA GLU A 83 2.44 1.22 -11.89
C GLU A 83 3.58 0.55 -11.13
N HIS A 84 4.73 0.37 -11.79
CA HIS A 84 5.88 -0.29 -11.18
C HIS A 84 6.47 0.53 -10.02
N VAL A 85 6.51 1.86 -10.12
CA VAL A 85 6.96 2.73 -9.03
C VAL A 85 6.02 2.65 -7.83
N ALA A 86 4.70 2.60 -8.04
CA ALA A 86 3.74 2.44 -6.95
C ALA A 86 3.86 1.08 -6.24
N LEU A 87 4.20 0.01 -6.98
CA LEU A 87 4.48 -1.31 -6.40
C LEU A 87 5.79 -1.30 -5.60
N GLU A 88 6.87 -0.73 -6.15
CA GLU A 88 8.16 -0.63 -5.47
C GLU A 88 8.07 0.20 -4.19
N LEU A 89 7.39 1.34 -4.22
CA LEU A 89 7.19 2.17 -3.02
C LEU A 89 6.44 1.38 -1.93
N GLN A 90 5.40 0.63 -2.29
CA GLN A 90 4.72 -0.26 -1.35
C GLN A 90 5.69 -1.31 -0.78
N GLY A 91 6.57 -1.89 -1.61
CA GLY A 91 7.63 -2.81 -1.18
C GLY A 91 8.61 -2.20 -0.19
N ILE A 92 9.07 -0.96 -0.43
CA ILE A 92 9.93 -0.20 0.49
C ILE A 92 9.26 -0.01 1.86
N ALA A 93 7.93 0.16 1.87
CA ALA A 93 7.14 0.25 3.10
C ALA A 93 6.79 -1.11 3.72
N GLY A 94 7.31 -2.23 3.20
CA GLY A 94 7.10 -3.58 3.73
C GLY A 94 5.88 -4.33 3.19
N SER A 95 5.17 -3.78 2.20
CA SER A 95 4.03 -4.46 1.58
C SER A 95 4.49 -5.39 0.44
N GLU A 96 4.18 -6.67 0.57
CA GLU A 96 4.46 -7.69 -0.44
C GLU A 96 3.39 -7.68 -1.55
N VAL A 97 3.51 -6.75 -2.49
CA VAL A 97 2.60 -6.62 -3.65
C VAL A 97 3.38 -6.67 -4.96
N THR A 98 2.86 -7.39 -5.94
CA THR A 98 3.57 -7.62 -7.21
C THR A 98 2.68 -7.46 -8.44
N PHE A 99 1.36 -7.45 -8.27
CA PHE A 99 0.45 -7.36 -9.40
C PHE A 99 0.21 -5.91 -9.84
N GLY A 100 0.46 -5.67 -11.13
CA GLY A 100 0.12 -4.45 -11.85
C GLY A 100 -0.27 -4.73 -13.30
N ARG A 101 -1.20 -3.92 -13.82
CA ARG A 101 -1.61 -3.90 -15.23
C ARG A 101 -2.05 -2.50 -15.66
N THR A 102 -1.36 -1.98 -16.68
CA THR A 102 -1.72 -0.72 -17.34
C THR A 102 -2.16 -0.98 -18.78
N ARG A 103 -3.34 -0.49 -19.17
CA ARG A 103 -3.93 -0.65 -20.51
C ARG A 103 -4.65 0.60 -20.94
N SER A 104 -4.64 0.91 -22.25
CA SER A 104 -5.44 2.01 -22.80
C SER A 104 -6.93 1.84 -22.48
N THR A 105 -7.64 2.94 -22.28
CA THR A 105 -9.09 2.98 -22.14
C THR A 105 -9.83 2.93 -23.49
N GLY A 106 -9.11 3.12 -24.60
CA GLY A 106 -9.65 3.39 -25.93
C GLY A 106 -9.59 4.86 -26.32
N ASN A 107 -9.55 5.77 -25.35
CA ASN A 107 -9.31 7.19 -25.60
C ASN A 107 -7.79 7.48 -25.67
N PRO A 108 -7.30 8.27 -26.64
CA PRO A 108 -5.89 8.64 -26.73
C PRO A 108 -5.39 9.33 -25.45
N GLY A 109 -4.20 8.95 -24.96
CA GLY A 109 -3.62 9.51 -23.74
C GLY A 109 -4.25 9.02 -22.42
N GLU A 110 -5.33 8.25 -22.47
CA GLU A 110 -6.02 7.75 -21.27
C GLU A 110 -5.78 6.25 -21.01
N TYR A 111 -5.36 5.93 -19.78
CA TYR A 111 -4.99 4.57 -19.39
C TYR A 111 -5.67 4.13 -18.10
N ASN A 112 -6.10 2.88 -18.07
CA ASN A 112 -6.42 2.14 -16.85
C ASN A 112 -5.13 1.58 -16.25
N MET A 113 -4.68 2.14 -15.13
CA MET A 113 -3.61 1.60 -14.31
C MET A 113 -4.22 0.88 -13.11
N VAL A 114 -4.05 -0.44 -13.05
CA VAL A 114 -4.54 -1.27 -11.94
C VAL A 114 -3.37 -1.87 -11.20
N PHE A 115 -3.32 -1.75 -9.89
CA PHE A 115 -2.24 -2.28 -9.07
C PHE A 115 -2.75 -2.82 -7.73
N GLN A 116 -2.07 -3.82 -7.21
CA GLN A 116 -2.39 -4.46 -5.94
C GLN A 116 -2.01 -3.58 -4.76
N TYR A 117 -2.75 -3.73 -3.66
CA TYR A 117 -2.42 -3.14 -2.37
C TYR A 117 -2.67 -4.12 -1.22
N MET A 118 -1.95 -3.96 -0.11
CA MET A 118 -2.23 -4.66 1.15
C MET A 118 -3.05 -3.80 2.11
N GLN A 119 -2.69 -2.51 2.24
CA GLN A 119 -3.43 -1.51 3.00
C GLN A 119 -3.84 -0.39 2.05
N ARG A 120 -5.14 -0.05 2.03
CA ARG A 120 -5.74 0.86 1.05
C ARG A 120 -5.06 2.23 1.00
N ASP A 121 -4.90 2.86 2.15
CA ASP A 121 -4.41 4.22 2.27
C ASP A 121 -2.90 4.27 1.96
N VAL A 122 -2.14 3.21 2.27
CA VAL A 122 -0.74 3.01 1.85
C VAL A 122 -0.65 2.88 0.34
N GLY A 123 -1.49 2.07 -0.29
CA GLY A 123 -1.52 1.93 -1.76
C GLY A 123 -1.86 3.25 -2.47
N LEU A 124 -2.85 3.99 -1.96
CA LEU A 124 -3.19 5.32 -2.48
C LEU A 124 -2.00 6.29 -2.32
N LYS A 125 -1.39 6.35 -1.14
CA LYS A 125 -0.28 7.26 -0.87
C LYS A 125 0.97 6.90 -1.68
N ALA A 126 1.22 5.61 -1.89
CA ALA A 126 2.29 5.14 -2.77
C ALA A 126 2.09 5.62 -4.21
N SER A 127 0.86 5.54 -4.74
CA SER A 127 0.56 6.03 -6.09
C SER A 127 0.66 7.56 -6.21
N GLU A 128 0.27 8.32 -5.19
CA GLU A 128 0.48 9.78 -5.16
C GLU A 128 1.96 10.14 -5.17
N LEU A 129 2.76 9.46 -4.34
CA LEU A 129 4.21 9.67 -4.27
C LEU A 129 4.89 9.25 -5.58
N ALA A 130 4.46 8.14 -6.19
CA ALA A 130 4.93 7.70 -7.50
C ALA A 130 4.71 8.77 -8.58
N LEU A 131 3.49 9.32 -8.66
CA LEU A 131 3.16 10.40 -9.59
C LEU A 131 4.08 11.61 -9.37
N ARG A 132 4.22 12.07 -8.13
CA ARG A 132 5.08 13.22 -7.80
C ARG A 132 6.53 12.97 -8.20
N LEU A 133 7.10 11.85 -7.77
CA LEU A 133 8.48 11.47 -8.10
C LEU A 133 8.71 11.46 -9.61
N LEU A 134 7.85 10.79 -10.37
CA LEU A 134 8.01 10.64 -11.81
C LEU A 134 7.96 11.97 -12.55
N LEU A 135 7.10 12.90 -12.13
CA LEU A 135 7.05 14.24 -12.72
C LEU A 135 8.27 15.08 -12.32
N CYS A 136 8.75 14.98 -11.09
CA CYS A 136 9.95 15.68 -10.62
C CYS A 136 11.23 15.27 -11.36
N LEU A 137 11.32 14.00 -11.79
CA LEU A 137 12.48 13.49 -12.52
C LEU A 137 12.51 13.88 -14.00
N LEU A 138 11.42 14.41 -14.55
CA LEU A 138 11.39 14.79 -15.96
C LEU A 138 12.42 15.88 -16.31
N PRO A 139 12.95 15.90 -17.54
CA PRO A 139 13.76 17.00 -18.02
C PRO A 139 13.01 18.34 -17.94
N ASP A 140 13.71 19.44 -17.63
CA ASP A 140 13.09 20.76 -17.45
C ASP A 140 12.34 21.26 -18.70
N SER A 141 12.81 20.87 -19.90
CA SER A 141 12.12 21.15 -21.16
C SER A 141 10.73 20.52 -21.22
N LEU A 142 10.55 19.37 -20.59
CA LEU A 142 9.29 18.63 -20.56
C LEU A 142 8.42 19.05 -19.37
N LYS A 143 9.02 19.37 -18.21
CA LYS A 143 8.30 19.94 -17.06
C LYS A 143 7.53 21.22 -17.42
N LYS A 144 8.12 22.08 -18.26
CA LYS A 144 7.49 23.33 -18.75
C LYS A 144 6.26 23.10 -19.63
N GLN A 145 6.09 21.91 -20.20
CA GLN A 145 4.95 21.55 -21.03
C GLN A 145 3.80 20.92 -20.23
N LEU A 146 4.00 20.65 -18.93
CA LEU A 146 2.96 20.12 -18.06
C LEU A 146 1.99 21.23 -17.63
N ASP A 147 0.70 20.93 -17.67
CA ASP A 147 -0.35 21.83 -17.13
C ASP A 147 -0.13 22.16 -15.64
N THR A 148 0.43 21.21 -14.90
CA THR A 148 0.74 21.35 -13.48
C THR A 148 2.18 20.90 -13.25
N PRO A 149 3.14 21.83 -13.18
CA PRO A 149 4.54 21.49 -12.97
C PRO A 149 4.75 20.92 -11.55
N PRO A 150 5.71 20.00 -11.38
CA PRO A 150 6.07 19.50 -10.05
C PRO A 150 6.64 20.61 -9.16
N SER A 151 6.51 20.46 -7.85
CA SER A 151 7.11 21.38 -6.87
C SER A 151 8.63 21.35 -6.96
N ALA A 152 9.26 22.53 -6.93
CA ALA A 152 10.71 22.67 -6.92
C ALA A 152 11.35 22.15 -5.61
N ASP A 153 10.59 22.11 -4.52
CA ASP A 153 11.07 21.74 -3.19
C ASP A 153 10.89 20.23 -2.90
N PHE A 154 10.68 19.41 -3.93
CA PHE A 154 10.49 17.98 -3.76
C PHE A 154 11.80 17.28 -3.38
N ASN A 155 11.89 16.83 -2.12
CA ASN A 155 12.94 15.94 -1.65
C ASN A 155 12.39 14.51 -1.52
N PHE A 156 12.85 13.60 -2.37
CA PHE A 156 12.37 12.21 -2.34
C PHE A 156 12.70 11.49 -1.03
N GLU A 157 13.86 11.73 -0.41
CA GLU A 157 14.25 11.03 0.81
C GLU A 157 13.32 11.38 1.97
N GLU A 158 13.00 12.67 2.13
CA GLU A 158 12.07 13.15 3.15
C GLU A 158 10.66 12.61 2.95
N GLU A 159 10.17 12.64 1.70
CA GLU A 159 8.85 12.14 1.32
C GLU A 159 8.76 10.61 1.48
N ARG A 160 9.82 9.87 1.11
CA ARG A 160 9.96 8.43 1.33
C ARG A 160 9.88 8.11 2.83
N ASP A 161 10.65 8.79 3.66
CA ASP A 161 10.67 8.54 5.09
C ASP A 161 9.33 8.89 5.76
N ALA A 162 8.69 9.96 5.32
CA ALA A 162 7.34 10.31 5.74
C ALA A 162 6.32 9.25 5.32
N PHE A 163 6.45 8.71 4.11
CA PHE A 163 5.62 7.63 3.59
C PHE A 163 5.83 6.31 4.37
N ILE A 164 7.07 5.93 4.68
CA ILE A 164 7.36 4.74 5.51
C ILE A 164 6.71 4.88 6.89
N ARG A 165 6.89 6.03 7.57
CA ARG A 165 6.23 6.31 8.85
C ARG A 165 4.70 6.29 8.74
N PHE A 166 4.17 6.78 7.62
CA PHE A 166 2.74 6.72 7.34
C PHE A 166 2.26 5.27 7.22
N ALA A 167 2.97 4.43 6.47
CA ALA A 167 2.63 3.02 6.30
C ALA A 167 2.66 2.26 7.62
N GLN A 168 3.73 2.41 8.41
CA GLN A 168 3.86 1.77 9.73
C GLN A 168 2.70 2.11 10.67
N ARG A 169 2.18 3.36 10.64
CA ARG A 169 0.99 3.74 11.44
C ARG A 169 -0.30 3.05 10.99
N HIS A 170 -0.37 2.62 9.73
CA HIS A 170 -1.53 1.94 9.15
C HIS A 170 -1.42 0.43 9.24
N GLU A 171 -0.27 -0.13 9.60
CA GLU A 171 -0.12 -1.57 9.83
C GLU A 171 -0.86 -2.05 11.08
N PHE A 172 -0.96 -3.37 11.22
CA PHE A 172 -1.42 -3.97 12.46
C PHE A 172 -0.27 -4.02 13.47
N GLY A 173 -0.55 -3.69 14.73
CA GLY A 173 0.41 -3.95 15.81
C GLY A 173 0.75 -5.46 15.91
N PRO A 174 1.88 -5.82 16.53
CA PRO A 174 2.46 -7.17 16.45
C PRO A 174 1.48 -8.27 16.89
N SER A 175 0.74 -8.06 17.98
CA SER A 175 -0.23 -9.04 18.48
C SER A 175 -1.41 -9.24 17.53
N THR A 176 -1.91 -8.18 16.90
CA THR A 176 -2.99 -8.28 15.89
C THR A 176 -2.47 -8.91 14.61
N ALA A 177 -1.28 -8.52 14.17
CA ALA A 177 -0.64 -9.08 12.98
C ALA A 177 -0.42 -10.60 13.12
N SER A 178 0.02 -11.06 14.30
CA SER A 178 0.17 -12.49 14.60
C SER A 178 -1.14 -13.26 14.43
N LEU A 179 -2.26 -12.75 14.97
CA LEU A 179 -3.58 -13.38 14.82
C LEU A 179 -4.04 -13.38 13.35
N VAL A 180 -3.81 -12.29 12.62
CA VAL A 180 -4.15 -12.19 11.20
C VAL A 180 -3.33 -13.16 10.35
N ASN A 181 -2.03 -13.29 10.61
CA ASN A 181 -1.16 -14.23 9.89
C ASN A 181 -1.59 -15.68 10.17
N ALA A 182 -1.89 -16.01 11.43
CA ALA A 182 -2.40 -17.33 11.79
C ALA A 182 -3.78 -17.63 11.16
N ALA A 183 -4.59 -16.61 10.87
CA ALA A 183 -5.83 -16.77 10.11
C ALA A 183 -5.55 -17.02 8.61
N LYS A 184 -4.62 -16.26 8.01
CA LYS A 184 -4.16 -16.45 6.63
C LYS A 184 -3.63 -17.87 6.38
N GLU A 185 -2.77 -18.37 7.26
CA GLU A 185 -2.19 -19.72 7.21
C GLU A 185 -3.27 -20.82 7.21
N ARG A 186 -4.41 -20.56 7.88
CA ARG A 186 -5.55 -21.47 7.94
C ARG A 186 -6.58 -21.26 6.82
N GLY A 187 -6.30 -20.38 5.86
CA GLY A 187 -7.24 -20.01 4.81
C GLY A 187 -8.49 -19.29 5.34
N ILE A 188 -8.42 -18.69 6.53
CA ILE A 188 -9.52 -17.93 7.11
C ILE A 188 -9.43 -16.49 6.59
N PRO A 189 -10.43 -16.02 5.82
CA PRO A 189 -10.42 -14.66 5.31
C PRO A 189 -10.59 -13.67 6.45
N TYR A 190 -10.01 -12.48 6.28
CA TYR A 190 -10.14 -11.40 7.25
C TYR A 190 -10.45 -10.07 6.58
N LEU A 191 -11.05 -9.16 7.34
CA LEU A 191 -11.34 -7.79 6.93
C LEU A 191 -11.01 -6.84 8.08
N ARG A 192 -10.22 -5.80 7.81
CA ARG A 192 -10.04 -4.70 8.76
C ARG A 192 -11.27 -3.79 8.72
N LEU A 193 -11.93 -3.61 9.85
CA LEU A 193 -13.19 -2.87 9.94
C LEU A 193 -13.01 -1.38 10.25
N ASN A 194 -11.86 -0.95 10.76
CA ASN A 194 -11.60 0.45 11.09
C ASN A 194 -10.11 0.82 10.99
N ARG A 195 -9.79 2.09 11.26
CA ARG A 195 -8.40 2.59 11.31
C ARG A 195 -7.56 1.99 12.46
N PHE A 196 -8.19 1.38 13.45
CA PHE A 196 -7.54 0.71 14.56
C PHE A 196 -7.43 -0.80 14.29
N SER A 197 -7.17 -1.60 15.32
CA SER A 197 -7.04 -3.06 15.21
C SER A 197 -8.37 -3.82 15.33
N LEU A 198 -9.47 -3.29 14.78
CA LEU A 198 -10.74 -4.05 14.70
C LEU A 198 -10.73 -4.89 13.43
N VAL A 199 -10.75 -6.21 13.60
CA VAL A 199 -10.65 -7.18 12.51
C VAL A 199 -11.82 -8.17 12.60
N GLN A 200 -12.43 -8.45 11.46
CA GLN A 200 -13.34 -9.57 11.28
C GLN A 200 -12.58 -10.74 10.65
N PHE A 201 -12.79 -11.94 11.19
CA PHE A 201 -12.41 -13.21 10.59
C PHE A 201 -13.64 -13.95 10.09
N GLY A 202 -13.54 -14.63 8.95
CA GLY A 202 -14.66 -15.37 8.37
C GLY A 202 -15.78 -14.48 7.83
N HIS A 203 -16.85 -15.13 7.33
CA HIS A 203 -17.98 -14.48 6.67
C HIS A 203 -19.32 -15.02 7.19
N GLY A 204 -20.37 -14.21 7.06
CA GLY A 204 -21.74 -14.59 7.36
C GLY A 204 -21.90 -15.10 8.80
N LYS A 205 -22.58 -16.24 8.97
CA LYS A 205 -22.81 -16.84 10.29
C LYS A 205 -21.54 -17.30 11.01
N TYR A 206 -20.42 -17.46 10.29
CA TYR A 206 -19.14 -17.90 10.85
C TYR A 206 -18.21 -16.73 11.19
N GLN A 207 -18.66 -15.48 11.05
CA GLN A 207 -17.81 -14.33 11.32
C GLN A 207 -17.49 -14.20 12.81
N ARG A 208 -16.23 -13.94 13.14
CA ARG A 208 -15.74 -13.60 14.48
C ARG A 208 -15.02 -12.26 14.44
N ARG A 209 -15.00 -11.53 15.55
CA ARG A 209 -14.33 -10.22 15.62
C ARG A 209 -13.29 -10.19 16.72
N ILE A 210 -12.21 -9.48 16.45
CA ILE A 210 -11.21 -9.11 17.45
C ILE A 210 -10.98 -7.61 17.42
N GLN A 211 -10.68 -7.04 18.58
CA GLN A 211 -10.07 -5.72 18.69
C GLN A 211 -8.74 -5.86 19.42
N ALA A 212 -7.63 -5.61 18.72
CA ALA A 212 -6.29 -5.98 19.19
C ALA A 212 -6.18 -7.48 19.49
N THR A 213 -6.19 -7.89 20.76
CA THR A 213 -6.20 -9.30 21.21
C THR A 213 -7.51 -9.71 21.90
N ILE A 214 -8.45 -8.78 22.07
CA ILE A 214 -9.75 -9.03 22.71
C ILE A 214 -10.67 -9.64 21.66
N THR A 215 -11.37 -10.73 22.00
CA THR A 215 -12.27 -11.44 21.09
C THR A 215 -13.73 -11.04 21.32
N SER A 216 -14.59 -11.36 20.36
CA SER A 216 -16.05 -11.23 20.51
C SER A 216 -16.65 -12.08 21.63
N GLU A 217 -15.90 -12.98 22.25
CA GLU A 217 -16.35 -13.82 23.37
C GLU A 217 -15.92 -13.27 24.74
N THR A 218 -15.05 -12.26 24.76
CA THR A 218 -14.63 -11.59 25.99
C THR A 218 -15.79 -10.72 26.52
N ARG A 219 -16.32 -11.07 27.69
CA ARG A 219 -17.47 -10.36 28.29
C ARG A 219 -17.06 -8.99 28.81
N GLN A 220 -17.90 -7.97 28.55
CA GLN A 220 -17.62 -6.58 28.95
C GLN A 220 -17.37 -6.42 30.45
N ILE A 221 -18.16 -7.08 31.31
CA ILE A 221 -17.98 -7.02 32.77
C ILE A 221 -16.59 -7.54 33.17
N ALA A 222 -16.12 -8.63 32.55
CA ALA A 222 -14.80 -9.19 32.84
C ALA A 222 -13.66 -8.25 32.42
N VAL A 223 -13.80 -7.54 31.29
CA VAL A 223 -12.82 -6.53 30.84
C VAL A 223 -12.75 -5.36 31.83
N VAL A 224 -13.91 -4.88 32.29
CA VAL A 224 -13.98 -3.78 33.26
C VAL A 224 -13.29 -4.18 34.57
N ILE A 225 -13.62 -5.37 35.11
CA ILE A 225 -12.98 -5.89 36.33
C ILE A 225 -11.47 -5.99 36.13
N ALA A 226 -11.00 -6.64 35.05
CA ALA A 226 -9.58 -6.84 34.79
C ALA A 226 -8.80 -5.53 34.58
N GLY A 227 -9.46 -4.45 34.16
CA GLY A 227 -8.88 -3.12 34.03
C GLY A 227 -8.76 -2.36 35.36
N ASP A 228 -9.49 -2.78 36.39
CA ASP A 228 -9.46 -2.21 37.73
C ASP A 228 -8.60 -3.10 38.66
N LYS A 229 -7.49 -2.55 39.13
CA LYS A 229 -6.53 -3.28 39.97
C LYS A 229 -7.11 -3.62 41.34
N GLU A 230 -7.90 -2.73 41.93
CA GLU A 230 -8.47 -2.89 43.28
C GLU A 230 -9.62 -3.91 43.27
N GLU A 231 -10.51 -3.81 42.28
CA GLU A 231 -11.61 -4.75 42.11
C GLU A 231 -11.09 -6.15 41.79
N THR A 232 -10.10 -6.24 40.88
CA THR A 232 -9.42 -7.51 40.58
C THR A 232 -8.78 -8.12 41.84
N HIS A 233 -8.05 -7.33 42.63
CA HIS A 233 -7.43 -7.80 43.86
C HIS A 233 -8.47 -8.33 44.85
N THR A 234 -9.53 -7.56 45.08
CA THR A 234 -10.61 -7.91 46.03
C THR A 234 -11.28 -9.23 45.65
N ILE A 235 -11.59 -9.42 44.37
CA ILE A 235 -12.19 -10.67 43.87
C ILE A 235 -11.23 -11.85 44.03
N LEU A 236 -9.97 -11.71 43.64
CA LEU A 236 -8.99 -12.79 43.74
C LEU A 236 -8.71 -13.16 45.21
N TYR A 237 -8.57 -12.17 46.09
CA TYR A 237 -8.39 -12.38 47.53
C TYR A 237 -9.62 -13.03 48.16
N GLY A 238 -10.83 -12.57 47.84
CA GLY A 238 -12.09 -13.16 48.32
C GLY A 238 -12.30 -14.61 47.88
N LEU A 239 -11.72 -15.00 46.75
CA LEU A 239 -11.67 -16.40 46.27
C LEU A 239 -10.55 -17.23 46.89
N GLY A 240 -9.70 -16.65 47.76
CA GLY A 240 -8.60 -17.33 48.43
C GLY A 240 -7.36 -17.53 47.56
N LEU A 241 -7.23 -16.81 46.44
CA LEU A 241 -6.03 -16.87 45.60
C LEU A 241 -4.90 -16.02 46.23
N PRO A 242 -3.62 -16.42 46.08
CA PRO A 242 -2.51 -15.63 46.60
C PRO A 242 -2.46 -14.24 45.95
N THR A 243 -2.64 -13.19 46.74
CA THR A 243 -2.48 -11.79 46.34
C THR A 243 -1.50 -11.07 47.26
N THR A 244 -0.91 -9.97 46.78
CA THR A 244 -0.03 -9.13 47.60
C THR A 244 -0.86 -8.29 48.57
N MET A 245 -0.43 -8.21 49.83
CA MET A 245 -1.04 -7.30 50.81
C MET A 245 -0.40 -5.91 50.65
N GLN A 246 -1.12 -4.96 50.06
CA GLN A 246 -0.66 -3.57 50.03
C GLN A 246 -0.93 -2.90 51.38
N ARG A 247 0.12 -2.34 52.00
CA ARG A 247 0.02 -1.42 53.14
C ARG A 247 0.70 -0.12 52.74
N LEU A 248 0.03 1.00 53.03
CA LEU A 248 0.61 2.35 52.93
C LEU A 248 1.59 2.59 54.09
#